data_AF-A0A3A9DXZ6-F1
#
_entry.id   AF-A0A3A9DXZ6-F1
#
_cell.length_a   1.000
_cell.length_b   1.000
_cell.length_c   1.000
_cell.angle_alpha   90.00
_cell.angle_beta   90.00
_cell.angle_gamma   90.00
#
_symmetry.space_group_name_H-M   'P 1'
#
loop_
_entity.id
_entity.type
_entity.pdbx_description
1 polymer ?
#
loop_
_entity_poly.entity_id
_entity_poly.type
_entity_poly.pdbx_seq_one_letter_code
_entity_poly.pdbx_strand_id
1 'polypeptide(L)' 'RLQCAAGLLLSTNKSISSIAPSCGFLDTSYFTRAFGQLYGMTPTEYRNVHKRH' A
#
# COMPACT_ATOMS: atom_id res chain seq x y z
N ARG A 1 0.48 -8.37 -7.11
CA ARG A 1 -0.06 -6.98 -7.13
C ARG A 1 0.03 -6.31 -5.75
N LEU A 2 -0.60 -6.86 -4.70
CA LEU A 2 -0.51 -6.29 -3.34
C LEU A 2 0.91 -6.37 -2.73
N GLN A 3 1.65 -7.45 -2.97
CA GLN A 3 3.04 -7.58 -2.53
C GLN A 3 3.98 -6.53 -3.16
N CYS A 4 3.82 -6.24 -4.46
CA CYS A 4 4.55 -5.14 -5.11
C CYS A 4 4.20 -3.78 -4.49
N ALA A 5 2.92 -3.56 -4.17
CA ALA A 5 2.50 -2.34 -3.49
C ALA A 5 3.14 -2.21 -2.10
N ALA A 6 3.19 -3.30 -1.32
CA ALA A 6 3.90 -3.34 -0.05
C ALA A 6 5.38 -2.96 -0.20
N GLY A 7 6.08 -3.53 -1.19
CA GLY A 7 7.46 -3.15 -1.50
C GLY A 7 7.61 -1.67 -1.85
N LEU A 8 6.71 -1.12 -2.67
CA LEU A 8 6.72 0.30 -3.04
C LEU A 8 6.39 1.24 -1.87
N LEU A 9 5.54 0.82 -0.94
CA LEU A 9 5.22 1.58 0.28
C LEU A 9 6.45 1.76 1.18
N LEU A 10 7.30 0.73 1.25
CA LEU A 10 8.54 0.77 2.03
C LEU A 10 9.66 1.47 1.28
N SER A 11 9.84 1.15 0.00
CA SER A 11 10.92 1.68 -0.83
C SER A 11 10.71 3.14 -1.25
N THR A 12 9.48 3.65 -1.26
CA THR A 12 9.17 5.00 -1.77
C THR A 12 8.35 5.81 -0.76
N ASN A 13 8.43 7.14 -0.84
CA ASN A 13 7.55 8.06 -0.10
C ASN A 13 6.30 8.47 -0.90
N LYS A 14 5.96 7.75 -1.97
CA LYS A 14 4.78 8.05 -2.78
C LYS A 14 3.50 7.86 -1.94
N SER A 15 2.47 8.62 -2.28
CA SER A 15 1.15 8.48 -1.67
C SER A 15 0.51 7.15 -2.08
N ILE A 16 -0.39 6.64 -1.24
CA ILE A 16 -1.16 5.42 -1.52
C ILE A 16 -1.85 5.52 -2.88
N SER A 17 -2.40 6.70 -3.21
CA SER A 17 -3.10 6.98 -4.47
C SER A 17 -2.21 6.94 -5.71
N SER A 18 -0.89 7.12 -5.56
CA SER A 18 0.07 6.98 -6.67
C SER A 18 0.60 5.54 -6.79
N ILE A 19 0.67 4.81 -5.67
CA ILE A 19 1.12 3.41 -5.63
C ILE A 19 0.04 2.47 -6.19
N ALA A 20 -1.23 2.73 -5.89
CA ALA A 20 -2.37 1.94 -6.37
C ALA A 20 -2.35 1.75 -7.91
N PRO A 21 -2.35 2.80 -8.75
CA PRO A 21 -2.30 2.65 -10.21
C PRO A 21 -0.99 2.00 -10.68
N SER A 22 0.13 2.27 -10.00
CA SER A 22 1.43 1.65 -10.32
C SER A 22 1.42 0.12 -10.16
N CYS A 23 0.52 -0.41 -9.33
CA CYS A 23 0.34 -1.85 -9.09
C CYS A 23 -0.84 -2.47 -9.85
N GLY A 24 -1.50 -1.69 -10.70
CA GLY A 24 -2.69 -2.10 -11.46
C GLY A 24 -4.01 -2.00 -10.70
N PHE A 25 -4.11 -1.13 -9.69
CA PHE A 25 -5.37 -0.80 -9.01
C PHE A 25 -5.92 0.53 -9.52
N LEU A 26 -7.16 0.52 -9.98
CA LEU A 26 -7.87 1.72 -10.44
C LEU A 26 -8.30 2.59 -9.25
N ASP A 27 -8.82 1.95 -8.20
CA ASP A 27 -9.38 2.64 -7.04
C ASP A 27 -8.53 2.45 -5.79
N THR A 28 -8.16 3.57 -5.17
CA THR A 28 -7.40 3.59 -3.91
C THR A 28 -8.22 2.98 -2.75
N SER A 29 -9.53 3.17 -2.76
CA SER A 29 -10.44 2.59 -1.74
C SER A 29 -10.51 1.06 -1.85
N TYR A 30 -10.60 0.54 -3.08
CA TYR A 30 -10.57 -0.91 -3.31
C TYR A 30 -9.19 -1.48 -2.92
N PHE A 31 -8.11 -0.82 -3.34
CA PHE A 31 -6.75 -1.17 -2.93
C PHE A 31 -6.61 -1.24 -1.41
N THR A 32 -7.07 -0.21 -0.70
CA THR A 32 -6.96 -0.13 0.76
C THR A 32 -7.72 -1.26 1.45
N ARG A 33 -8.94 -1.58 1.00
CA ARG A 33 -9.70 -2.72 1.54
C ARG A 33 -9.02 -4.06 1.25
N ALA A 34 -8.58 -4.28 0.00
CA ALA A 34 -7.91 -5.51 -0.39
C ALA A 34 -6.57 -5.69 0.35
N PHE A 35 -5.82 -4.60 0.52
CA PHE A 35 -4.58 -4.59 1.30
C PHE A 35 -4.86 -4.89 2.77
N GLY A 36 -5.88 -4.27 3.38
CA GLY A 36 -6.31 -4.56 4.74
C GLY A 36 -6.79 -6.00 4.96
N GLN A 37 -7.47 -6.60 3.99
CA GLN A 37 -7.85 -8.01 4.06
C GLN A 37 -6.66 -8.96 4.01
N LEU A 38 -5.61 -8.61 3.26
CA LEU A 38 -4.43 -9.46 3.12
C LEU A 38 -3.43 -9.29 4.27
N TYR A 39 -3.20 -8.04 4.71
CA TYR A 39 -2.16 -7.69 5.69
C TYR A 39 -2.72 -7.38 7.09
N GLY A 40 -4.03 -7.36 7.26
CA GLY A 40 -4.69 -7.05 8.53
C GLY A 40 -4.61 -5.57 8.95
N MET A 41 -4.03 -4.71 8.12
CA MET A 41 -3.84 -3.28 8.41
C MET A 41 -3.90 -2.46 7.12
N THR A 42 -4.18 -1.16 7.24
CA THR A 42 -4.18 -0.27 6.08
C THR A 42 -2.77 -0.10 5.52
N PRO A 43 -2.62 0.21 4.21
CA PRO A 43 -1.30 0.42 3.60
C PRO A 43 -0.55 1.62 4.21
N THR A 44 -1.26 2.60 4.79
CA THR A 44 -0.67 3.70 5.55
C THR A 44 -0.09 3.22 6.89
N GLU A 45 -0.83 2.39 7.63
CA GLU A 45 -0.33 1.78 8.88
C GLU A 45 0.86 0.87 8.60
N TYR A 46 0.76 0.04 7.56
CA TYR A 46 1.86 -0.81 7.10
C TYR A 46 3.13 0.01 6.85
N ARG A 47 3.00 1.14 6.13
CA ARG A 47 4.11 2.07 5.93
C ARG A 47 4.64 2.63 7.26
N ASN A 48 3.79 3.07 8.17
CA ASN A 48 4.24 3.65 9.44
C ASN A 48 4.94 2.63 10.36
N VAL A 49 4.45 1.39 10.41
CA VAL A 49 5.00 0.33 11.26
C VAL A 49 6.38 -0.11 10.76
N HIS A 50 6.51 -0.30 9.45
CA HIS A 50 7.73 -0.84 8.83
C HIS A 50 8.77 0.21 8.44
N LYS A 51 8.38 1.49 8.36
CA LYS A 51 9.27 2.59 7.97
C LYS A 51 9.81 3.39 9.16
N ARG A 52 9.77 2.80 10.37
CA ARG A 52 10.42 3.38 11.54
C ARG A 52 11.92 3.49 11.27
N HIS A 53 12.37 4.75 11.21
CA HIS A 53 13.77 5.17 11.22
C HIS A 53 14.49 4.67 12.48
#